data_AF-A0A6N8WSF1-F1
#
_entry.id   AF-A0A6N8WSF1-F1
#
_cell.length_a   1.000
_cell.length_b   1.000
_cell.length_c   1.000
_cell.angle_alpha   90.00
_cell.angle_beta   90.00
_cell.angle_gamma   90.00
#
_symmetry.space_group_name_H-M   'P 1'
#
loop_
_entity.id
_entity.type
_entity.pdbx_description
1 polymer ?
#
loop_
_entity_poly.entity_id
_entity_poly.type
_entity_poly.pdbx_seq_one_letter_code
_entity_poly.pdbx_strand_id
1 'polypeptide(L)'
;MKSFLTICGAAACLVPLAAHAQGVGFQAGAAIDPGQVYVGSHVEFPVGSNQFVIRPAIDGGFGGGWRTAAIRGDFIYRVNVGASGWRIRQGLGPTVNIARSEDLDITDVSTNWNYVMGVDNENGFFMEFRG
;
A
#
# COMPACT_ATOMS: atom_id res chain seq x y z
N MET A 1 -29.89 31.20 42.59
CA MET A 1 -28.65 31.29 41.79
C MET A 1 -27.98 29.91 41.78
N LYS A 2 -27.77 29.35 40.57
CA LYS A 2 -26.89 28.19 40.22
C LYS A 2 -27.38 26.81 40.72
N SER A 3 -28.22 26.08 39.97
CA SER A 3 -27.90 25.17 38.84
C SER A 3 -26.74 24.21 39.13
N PHE A 4 -27.04 22.91 39.22
CA PHE A 4 -26.10 21.84 38.90
C PHE A 4 -26.84 20.77 38.09
N LEU A 5 -26.54 20.77 36.79
CA LEU A 5 -27.10 19.93 35.74
C LEU A 5 -26.35 18.59 35.77
N THR A 6 -27.06 17.51 36.06
CA THR A 6 -26.54 16.13 35.99
C THR A 6 -26.29 15.75 34.53
N ILE A 7 -25.02 15.66 34.15
CA ILE A 7 -24.59 15.15 32.83
C ILE A 7 -24.57 13.62 32.90
N CYS A 8 -25.50 12.98 32.20
CA CYS A 8 -25.52 11.54 31.98
C CYS A 8 -24.34 11.18 31.05
N GLY A 9 -23.30 10.58 31.61
CA GLY A 9 -22.13 10.10 30.86
C GLY A 9 -22.52 8.93 29.96
N ALA A 10 -22.68 9.20 28.66
CA ALA A 10 -22.72 8.16 27.65
C ALA A 10 -21.31 7.56 27.51
N ALA A 11 -21.02 6.51 28.27
CA ALA A 11 -19.85 5.68 28.09
C ALA A 11 -19.95 5.01 26.71
N ALA A 12 -19.27 5.60 25.72
CA ALA A 12 -19.06 4.98 24.44
C ALA A 12 -18.20 3.72 24.66
N CYS A 13 -18.85 2.56 24.70
CA CYS A 13 -18.17 1.27 24.65
C CYS A 13 -17.42 1.16 23.31
N LEU A 14 -16.16 1.62 23.29
CA LEU A 14 -15.19 1.28 22.27
C LEU A 14 -14.88 -0.22 22.43
N VAL A 15 -15.67 -1.06 21.78
CA VAL A 15 -15.33 -2.47 21.62
C VAL A 15 -14.15 -2.49 20.64
N PRO A 16 -12.94 -2.94 21.03
CA PRO A 16 -11.88 -3.17 20.06
C PRO A 16 -12.32 -4.37 19.22
N LEU A 17 -12.86 -4.11 18.03
CA LEU A 17 -12.93 -5.12 16.99
C LEU A 17 -11.47 -5.48 16.69
N ALA A 18 -11.09 -6.73 16.96
CA ALA A 18 -9.77 -7.23 16.63
C ALA A 18 -9.57 -7.02 15.11
N ALA A 19 -8.76 -6.04 14.73
CA ALA A 19 -8.47 -5.69 13.36
C ALA A 19 -7.50 -6.71 12.74
N HIS A 20 -7.95 -7.96 12.61
CA HIS A 20 -7.24 -8.99 11.87
C HIS A 20 -7.42 -8.75 10.37
N ALA A 21 -6.77 -7.72 9.83
CA ALA A 21 -6.38 -7.61 8.42
C ALA A 21 -5.59 -6.34 8.06
N GLN A 22 -5.27 -5.48 9.03
CA GLN A 22 -4.41 -4.32 8.81
C GLN A 22 -2.94 -4.74 8.90
N GLY A 23 -2.42 -5.30 7.82
CA GLY A 23 -1.05 -5.82 7.77
C GLY A 23 -0.06 -4.78 7.27
N VAL A 24 1.02 -4.55 8.02
CA VAL A 24 2.22 -3.89 7.50
C VAL A 24 3.01 -4.92 6.71
N GLY A 25 3.32 -4.61 5.46
CA GLY A 25 4.15 -5.44 4.58
C GLY A 25 5.36 -4.68 4.06
N PHE A 26 6.38 -5.44 3.66
CA PHE A 26 7.58 -4.92 3.01
C PHE A 26 7.68 -5.49 1.60
N GLN A 27 8.26 -4.71 0.71
CA GLN A 27 8.40 -5.08 -0.69
C GLN A 27 9.72 -4.57 -1.23
N ALA A 28 10.28 -5.29 -2.20
CA ALA A 28 11.44 -4.87 -2.95
C ALA A 28 11.36 -5.46 -4.36
N GLY A 29 12.03 -4.83 -5.31
CA GLY A 29 12.08 -5.31 -6.67
C GLY A 29 13.06 -4.53 -7.53
N ALA A 30 13.12 -4.90 -8.80
CA ALA A 30 13.94 -4.27 -9.82
C ALA A 30 13.07 -3.93 -11.04
N ALA A 31 13.45 -2.89 -11.76
CA ALA A 31 12.87 -2.57 -13.06
C ALA A 31 13.26 -3.62 -14.11
N ILE A 32 12.42 -3.78 -15.15
CA ILE A 32 12.70 -4.70 -16.27
C ILE A 32 13.96 -4.29 -17.01
N ASP A 33 14.13 -2.99 -17.25
CA ASP A 33 15.40 -2.43 -17.70
C ASP A 33 16.28 -2.29 -16.46
N PRO A 34 17.37 -3.07 -16.31
CA PRO A 34 18.04 -3.32 -15.02
C PRO A 34 18.82 -2.13 -14.44
N GLY A 35 18.44 -0.89 -14.77
CA GLY A 35 19.03 0.31 -14.22
C GLY A 35 18.53 0.69 -12.82
N GLN A 36 17.39 0.18 -12.35
CA GLN A 36 16.73 0.70 -11.14
C GLN A 36 16.19 -0.39 -10.22
N VAL A 37 16.42 -0.25 -8.91
CA VAL A 37 15.83 -1.10 -7.86
C VAL A 37 15.01 -0.26 -6.90
N TYR A 38 14.09 -0.89 -6.18
CA TYR A 38 13.31 -0.23 -5.15
C TYR A 38 13.10 -1.13 -3.93
N VAL A 39 12.84 -0.49 -2.81
CA VAL A 39 12.39 -1.10 -1.55
C VAL A 39 11.34 -0.21 -0.92
N GLY A 40 10.39 -0.79 -0.21
CA GLY A 40 9.35 -0.02 0.45
C GLY A 40 8.51 -0.82 1.42
N SER A 41 7.50 -0.14 1.92
CA SER A 41 6.53 -0.69 2.85
C SER A 41 5.13 -0.31 2.41
N HIS A 42 4.17 -1.14 2.78
CA HIS A 42 2.76 -0.88 2.55
C HIS A 42 1.93 -1.28 3.76
N VAL A 43 0.72 -0.74 3.82
CA VAL A 43 -0.30 -1.18 4.77
C VAL A 43 -1.52 -1.63 3.98
N GLU A 44 -2.08 -2.79 4.30
CA GLU A 44 -3.27 -3.30 3.62
C GLU A 44 -4.52 -3.07 4.48
N PHE A 45 -5.59 -2.55 3.88
CA PHE A 45 -6.88 -2.31 4.52
C PHE A 45 -7.99 -2.98 3.72
N PRO A 46 -8.56 -4.12 4.16
CA PRO A 46 -9.70 -4.69 3.45
C PRO A 46 -10.95 -3.82 3.56
N VAL A 47 -11.75 -3.87 2.50
CA VAL A 47 -12.97 -3.07 2.36
C VAL A 47 -14.14 -4.01 2.07
N GLY A 48 -14.97 -4.24 3.09
CA GLY A 48 -16.14 -5.12 3.01
C GLY A 48 -15.82 -6.62 2.95
N SER A 49 -14.74 -7.03 2.29
CA SER A 49 -14.25 -8.41 2.28
C SER A 49 -12.73 -8.47 2.13
N ASN A 50 -12.12 -9.63 2.38
CA ASN A 50 -10.69 -9.87 2.15
C ASN A 50 -10.29 -9.90 0.66
N GLN A 51 -11.26 -9.76 -0.25
CA GLN A 51 -10.99 -9.71 -1.69
C GLN A 51 -10.71 -8.28 -2.16
N PHE A 52 -11.25 -7.26 -1.50
CA PHE A 52 -11.03 -5.86 -1.88
C PHE A 52 -10.15 -5.19 -0.83
N VAL A 53 -9.01 -4.65 -1.23
CA VAL A 53 -8.02 -4.10 -0.32
C VAL A 53 -7.54 -2.75 -0.82
N ILE A 54 -7.56 -1.75 0.03
CA ILE A 54 -6.86 -0.49 -0.17
C ILE A 54 -5.46 -0.65 0.41
N ARG A 55 -4.43 -0.35 -0.38
CA ARG A 55 -3.03 -0.53 -0.02
C ARG A 55 -2.24 0.77 -0.26
N PRO A 56 -2.18 1.70 0.72
CA PRO A 56 -1.17 2.73 0.69
C PRO A 56 0.23 2.14 0.85
N ALA A 57 1.18 2.67 0.09
CA ALA A 57 2.57 2.26 0.11
C ALA A 57 3.50 3.47 -0.03
N ILE A 58 4.70 3.33 0.55
CA ILE A 58 5.82 4.24 0.35
C ILE A 58 7.00 3.40 -0.12
N ASP A 59 7.55 3.78 -1.26
CA ASP A 59 8.68 3.11 -1.90
C ASP A 59 9.83 4.11 -2.10
N GLY A 60 11.06 3.65 -1.92
CA GLY A 60 12.28 4.35 -2.28
C GLY A 60 13.05 3.56 -3.32
N GLY A 61 13.52 4.22 -4.37
CA GLY A 61 14.27 3.60 -5.46
C GLY A 61 15.60 4.28 -5.74
N PHE A 62 16.53 3.53 -6.29
CA PHE A 62 17.84 4.02 -6.68
C PHE A 62 18.38 3.25 -7.89
N GLY A 63 19.12 3.95 -8.73
CA GLY A 63 19.80 3.40 -9.89
C GLY A 63 19.62 4.24 -11.15
N GLY A 64 20.45 4.00 -12.17
CA GLY A 64 20.39 4.71 -13.45
C GLY A 64 20.67 6.22 -13.35
N GLY A 65 21.37 6.67 -12.30
CA GLY A 65 21.62 8.11 -12.03
C GLY A 65 20.47 8.83 -11.32
N TRP A 66 19.42 8.10 -10.91
CA TRP A 66 18.24 8.65 -10.25
C TRP A 66 18.02 8.06 -8.86
N ARG A 67 17.60 8.92 -7.93
CA ARG A 67 16.95 8.53 -6.68
C ARG A 67 15.47 8.83 -6.79
N THR A 68 14.63 7.90 -6.39
CA THR A 68 13.19 8.05 -6.45
C THR A 68 12.56 7.78 -5.09
N ALA A 69 11.47 8.47 -4.82
CA ALA A 69 10.53 8.14 -3.76
C ALA A 69 9.12 8.14 -4.36
N ALA A 70 8.30 7.17 -3.99
CA ALA A 70 6.94 7.07 -4.47
C ALA A 70 5.98 6.85 -3.30
N ILE A 71 4.86 7.57 -3.33
CA ILE A 71 3.71 7.35 -2.46
C ILE A 71 2.59 6.81 -3.34
N ARG A 72 2.10 5.62 -3.03
CA ARG A 72 1.09 4.91 -3.83
C ARG A 72 -0.14 4.61 -3.01
N GLY A 73 -1.30 4.62 -3.64
CA GLY A 73 -2.55 4.18 -3.04
C GLY A 73 -3.24 3.21 -3.96
N ASP A 74 -3.02 1.91 -3.76
CA ASP A 74 -3.55 0.88 -4.67
C ASP A 74 -4.91 0.38 -4.18
N PHE A 75 -5.88 0.23 -5.09
CA PHE A 75 -7.06 -0.60 -4.87
C PHE A 75 -6.84 -1.96 -5.52
N ILE A 76 -6.87 -3.01 -4.71
CA ILE A 76 -6.50 -4.38 -5.09
C ILE A 76 -7.70 -5.29 -4.95
N TYR A 77 -7.98 -6.03 -6.00
CA TYR A 77 -8.89 -7.16 -6.01
C TYR A 77 -8.13 -8.48 -5.97
N ARG A 78 -8.61 -9.43 -5.16
CA ARG A 78 -8.02 -10.78 -5.00
C ARG A 78 -9.02 -11.89 -5.35
N VAL A 79 -8.52 -12.86 -6.10
CA VAL A 79 -9.26 -14.07 -6.48
C VAL A 79 -8.53 -15.29 -5.91
N ASN A 80 -9.23 -16.07 -5.08
CA ASN A 80 -8.68 -17.30 -4.53
C ASN A 80 -8.46 -18.35 -5.64
N VAL A 81 -7.31 -19.01 -5.61
CA VAL A 81 -6.97 -20.10 -6.53
C VAL A 81 -6.94 -21.41 -5.76
N GLY A 82 -8.07 -22.13 -5.82
CA GLY A 82 -8.27 -23.38 -5.09
C GLY A 82 -8.29 -23.20 -3.56
N ALA A 83 -7.98 -24.28 -2.84
CA ALA A 83 -7.98 -24.31 -1.37
C ALA A 83 -6.59 -24.08 -0.74
N SER A 84 -5.59 -23.70 -1.54
CA SER A 84 -4.17 -23.68 -1.15
C SER A 84 -3.70 -22.36 -0.50
N GLY A 85 -4.62 -21.42 -0.24
CA GLY A 85 -4.31 -20.10 0.29
C GLY A 85 -3.69 -19.13 -0.72
N TRP A 86 -3.44 -19.57 -1.96
CA TRP A 86 -2.95 -18.73 -3.05
C TRP A 86 -4.06 -17.90 -3.68
N ARG A 87 -3.72 -16.66 -4.05
CA ARG A 87 -4.61 -15.67 -4.62
C ARG A 87 -3.94 -14.98 -5.79
N ILE A 88 -4.69 -14.78 -6.86
CA ILE A 88 -4.31 -13.81 -7.91
C ILE A 88 -4.74 -12.45 -7.41
N ARG A 89 -3.87 -11.45 -7.56
CA ARG A 89 -4.16 -10.07 -7.18
C ARG A 89 -3.97 -9.15 -8.37
N GLN A 90 -4.89 -8.21 -8.52
CA GLN A 90 -4.85 -7.18 -9.55
C GLN A 90 -5.31 -5.87 -8.94
N GLY A 91 -4.73 -4.76 -9.35
CA GLY A 91 -5.10 -3.47 -8.80
C GLY A 91 -4.64 -2.30 -9.63
N LEU A 92 -5.16 -1.15 -9.25
CA LEU A 92 -4.80 0.14 -9.83
C LEU A 92 -4.82 1.21 -8.75
N GLY A 93 -4.07 2.28 -8.97
CA GLY A 93 -4.05 3.36 -8.01
C GLY A 93 -3.29 4.59 -8.48
N PRO A 94 -3.59 5.76 -7.91
CA PRO A 94 -2.73 6.92 -8.07
C PRO A 94 -1.37 6.69 -7.40
N THR A 95 -0.36 7.32 -7.98
CA THR A 95 1.01 7.37 -7.48
C THR A 95 1.52 8.80 -7.57
N VAL A 96 2.19 9.25 -6.51
CA VAL A 96 3.00 10.46 -6.52
C VAL A 96 4.46 10.03 -6.54
N ASN A 97 5.21 10.43 -7.56
CA ASN A 97 6.63 10.16 -7.70
C ASN A 97 7.43 11.44 -7.43
N ILE A 98 8.52 11.28 -6.71
CA ILE A 98 9.54 12.31 -6.49
C ILE A 98 10.83 11.71 -7.05
N ALA A 99 11.36 12.28 -8.12
CA ALA A 99 12.58 11.83 -8.77
C ALA A 99 13.65 12.90 -8.65
N ARG A 100 14.86 12.51 -8.25
CA ARG A 100 16.04 13.37 -8.19
C ARG A 100 17.15 12.77 -9.03
N SER A 101 17.69 13.56 -9.95
CA SER A 101 18.92 13.22 -10.68
C SER A 101 20.13 13.70 -9.89
N GLU A 102 21.09 12.81 -9.63
CA GLU A 102 22.34 13.18 -8.95
C GLU A 102 23.26 14.02 -9.84
N ASP A 103 23.24 13.77 -11.15
CA ASP A 103 24.14 14.41 -12.12
C ASP A 103 23.66 15.80 -12.55
N LEU A 104 22.34 16.00 -12.60
CA LEU A 104 21.73 17.22 -13.14
C LEU A 104 21.20 18.17 -12.06
N ASP A 105 21.22 17.77 -10.79
CA ASP A 105 20.60 18.48 -9.65
C ASP A 105 19.13 18.88 -9.91
N ILE A 106 18.42 18.05 -10.67
CA ILE A 106 17.00 18.23 -10.98
C ILE A 106 16.17 17.44 -9.97
N THR A 107 15.13 18.07 -9.43
CA THR A 107 14.07 17.40 -8.66
C THR A 107 12.76 17.56 -9.42
N ASP A 108 12.14 16.43 -9.77
CA ASP A 108 10.83 16.35 -10.42
C ASP A 108 9.82 15.74 -9.46
N VAL A 109 8.59 16.28 -9.48
CA VAL A 109 7.45 15.73 -8.75
C VAL A 109 6.31 15.54 -9.72
N SER A 110 5.93 14.29 -9.93
CA SER A 110 4.90 13.91 -10.88
C SER A 110 3.82 13.06 -10.22
N THR A 111 2.61 13.16 -10.74
CA THR A 111 1.51 12.27 -10.38
C THR A 111 1.21 11.36 -11.57
N ASN A 112 0.97 10.10 -11.30
CA ASN A 112 0.67 9.12 -12.33
C ASN A 112 -0.34 8.10 -11.82
N TRP A 113 -0.84 7.27 -12.73
CA TRP A 113 -1.56 6.06 -12.38
C TRP A 113 -0.62 4.87 -12.49
N ASN A 114 -0.78 3.91 -11.58
CA ASN A 114 -0.05 2.65 -11.61
C ASN A 114 -1.04 1.49 -11.63
N TYR A 115 -0.62 0.37 -12.21
CA TYR A 115 -1.32 -0.89 -12.10
C TYR A 115 -0.43 -1.94 -11.45
N VAL A 116 -1.06 -2.87 -10.74
CA VAL A 116 -0.39 -4.00 -10.11
C VAL A 116 -1.07 -5.29 -10.52
N MET A 117 -0.28 -6.31 -10.85
CA MET A 117 -0.79 -7.68 -11.05
C MET A 117 0.19 -8.68 -10.47
N GLY A 118 -0.31 -9.77 -9.91
CA GLY A 118 0.57 -10.75 -9.30
C GLY A 118 -0.16 -11.87 -8.57
N VAL A 119 0.58 -12.54 -7.71
CA VAL A 119 0.08 -13.60 -6.85
C VAL A 119 0.49 -13.33 -5.41
N ASP A 120 -0.39 -13.67 -4.47
CA ASP A 120 -0.11 -13.63 -3.05
C ASP A 120 -0.61 -14.90 -2.36
N ASN A 121 -0.06 -15.18 -1.19
CA ASN A 121 -0.47 -16.27 -0.33
C ASN A 121 -0.95 -15.70 1.01
N GLU A 122 -1.93 -16.35 1.63
CA GLU A 122 -2.45 -15.97 2.95
C GLU A 122 -1.38 -15.90 4.05
N ASN A 123 -0.26 -16.63 3.89
CA ASN A 123 0.88 -16.59 4.80
C ASN A 123 1.78 -15.34 4.62
N GLY A 124 1.40 -14.40 3.76
CA GLY A 124 2.09 -13.11 3.58
C GLY A 124 3.11 -13.06 2.46
N PHE A 125 3.36 -14.17 1.75
CA PHE A 125 4.21 -14.18 0.57
C PHE A 125 3.49 -13.56 -0.63
N PHE A 126 4.20 -12.80 -1.47
CA PHE A 126 3.65 -12.31 -2.72
C PHE A 126 4.74 -12.06 -3.78
N MET A 127 4.31 -12.04 -5.04
CA MET A 127 5.09 -11.58 -6.18
C MET A 127 4.19 -10.69 -7.04
N GLU A 128 4.71 -9.55 -7.48
CA GLU A 128 3.93 -8.59 -8.24
C GLU A 128 4.74 -7.95 -9.38
N PHE A 129 4.04 -7.69 -10.47
CA PHE A 129 4.45 -6.81 -11.54
C PHE A 129 3.74 -5.45 -11.37
N ARG A 130 4.45 -4.37 -11.64
CA ARG A 130 3.96 -3.00 -11.58
C ARG A 130 4.30 -2.26 -12.87
N GLY A 131 3.37 -1.41 -13.32
CA GLY A 131 3.58 -0.51 -14.45
C GLY A 131 2.77 0.76 -14.34
#